data_AF-A0A7X9KMF3-F1
#
_entry.id   AF-A0A7X9KMF3-F1
#
_cell.length_a   1.000
_cell.length_b   1.000
_cell.length_c   1.000
_cell.angle_alpha   90.00
_cell.angle_beta   90.00
_cell.angle_gamma   90.00
#
_symmetry.space_group_name_H-M   'P 1'
#
loop_
_entity.id
_entity.type
_entity.pdbx_description
1 polymer ?
#
loop_
_entity_poly.entity_id
_entity_poly.type
_entity_poly.pdbx_seq_one_letter_code
_entity_poly.pdbx_strand_id
1 'polypeptide(L)' 'VHLHPLDLERVGTTAGTDVKVIGPRSTVVFTAVADETVLRGTAFVPFNNPGPNVGELIDCFAAVNDVRIENL' A
#
# COMPACT_ATOMS: atom_id res chain seq x y z
N VAL A 1 -2.44 1.57 4.63
CA VAL A 1 -1.87 2.07 3.35
C VAL A 1 -2.82 3.08 2.76
N HIS A 2 -2.36 4.29 2.48
CA HIS A 2 -3.16 5.35 1.89
C HIS A 2 -3.11 5.22 0.37
N LEU A 3 -4.27 5.18 -0.26
CA LEU A 3 -4.45 5.01 -1.69
C LEU A 3 -5.50 6.00 -2.19
N HIS A 4 -5.34 6.43 -3.43
CA HIS A 4 -6.38 7.22 -4.07
C HIS A 4 -7.68 6.40 -4.18
N PRO A 5 -8.88 6.98 -3.95
CA PRO A 5 -10.15 6.24 -4.00
C PRO A 5 -10.38 5.46 -5.29
N LEU A 6 -10.05 6.04 -6.45
CA LEU A 6 -10.15 5.37 -7.76
C LEU A 6 -9.21 4.15 -7.92
N ASP A 7 -8.14 4.07 -7.15
CA ASP A 7 -7.26 2.89 -7.18
C ASP A 7 -7.82 1.78 -6.27
N LEU A 8 -8.49 2.13 -5.17
CA LEU A 8 -9.25 1.16 -4.37
C LEU A 8 -10.37 0.51 -5.20
N GLU A 9 -11.11 1.32 -5.96
CA GLU A 9 -12.16 0.81 -6.87
C GLU A 9 -11.59 -0.16 -7.91
N ARG A 10 -10.41 0.15 -8.47
CA ARG A 10 -9.73 -0.72 -9.45
C ARG A 10 -9.24 -2.03 -8.85
N VAL A 11 -8.75 -2.02 -7.61
CA VAL A 11 -8.38 -3.23 -6.86
C VAL A 11 -9.63 -4.03 -6.48
N GLY A 12 -10.81 -3.38 -6.46
CA GLY A 12 -12.08 -3.98 -6.07
C GLY A 12 -12.29 -3.96 -4.56
N THR A 13 -11.67 -3.02 -3.85
CA THR A 13 -11.67 -2.93 -2.39
C THR A 13 -12.34 -1.65 -1.89
N THR A 14 -12.54 -1.53 -0.58
CA THR A 14 -13.09 -0.33 0.05
C THR A 14 -12.14 0.20 1.12
N ALA A 15 -12.30 1.46 1.53
CA ALA A 15 -11.55 1.94 2.69
C ALA A 15 -11.93 1.13 3.95
N GLY A 16 -10.94 0.88 4.81
CA GLY A 16 -11.10 0.11 6.04
C GLY A 16 -10.96 -1.41 5.89
N THR A 17 -10.83 -1.93 4.66
CA THR A 17 -10.55 -3.36 4.45
C THR A 17 -9.06 -3.63 4.36
N ASP A 18 -8.66 -4.82 4.79
CA ASP A 18 -7.28 -5.26 4.67
C ASP A 18 -6.98 -5.71 3.23
N VAL A 19 -5.81 -5.29 2.75
CA VAL A 19 -5.28 -5.61 1.41
C VAL A 19 -3.88 -6.19 1.54
N LYS A 20 -3.52 -7.09 0.62
CA LYS A 20 -2.14 -7.56 0.47
C LYS A 20 -1.37 -6.55 -0.36
N VAL A 21 -0.25 -6.09 0.19
CA VAL A 21 0.75 -5.30 -0.54
C VAL A 21 1.96 -6.19 -0.78
N ILE A 22 2.18 -6.52 -2.04
CA ILE A 22 3.15 -7.50 -2.50
C ILE A 22 4.31 -6.75 -3.15
N GLY A 23 5.46 -6.79 -2.49
CA GLY A 23 6.72 -6.32 -3.07
C GLY A 23 7.54 -7.47 -3.66
N PRO A 24 8.73 -7.19 -4.20
CA PRO A 24 9.59 -8.22 -4.79
C PRO A 24 10.11 -9.26 -3.78
N ARG A 25 10.24 -8.89 -2.50
CA ARG A 25 10.86 -9.71 -1.44
C ARG A 25 9.90 -10.17 -0.35
N SER A 26 8.75 -9.52 -0.20
CA SER A 26 7.85 -9.72 0.93
C SER A 26 6.41 -9.38 0.55
N THR A 27 5.47 -9.86 1.35
CA THR A 27 4.06 -9.50 1.26
C THR A 27 3.61 -9.07 2.65
N VAL A 28 3.01 -7.89 2.74
CA VAL A 28 2.56 -7.30 4.00
C VAL A 28 1.09 -6.93 3.86
N VAL A 29 0.30 -7.25 4.89
CA VAL A 29 -1.12 -6.89 4.93
C VAL A 29 -1.27 -5.52 5.58
N PHE A 30 -1.99 -4.62 4.92
CA PHE A 30 -2.32 -3.30 5.45
C PHE A 30 -3.82 -3.04 5.34
N THR A 31 -4.37 -2.32 6.32
CA THR A 31 -5.70 -1.73 6.16
C THR A 31 -5.64 -0.58 5.15
N ALA A 32 -6.50 -0.63 4.13
CA ALA A 32 -6.60 0.38 3.09
C ALA A 32 -7.28 1.65 3.63
N VAL A 33 -6.73 2.81 3.30
CA VAL A 33 -7.27 4.13 3.65
C VAL A 33 -7.45 4.91 2.35
N ALA A 34 -8.66 5.40 2.10
CA ALA A 34 -8.92 6.29 0.99
C ALA A 34 -8.36 7.68 1.28
N ASP A 35 -7.55 8.21 0.37
CA ASP A 35 -6.89 9.50 0.52
C ASP A 35 -6.79 10.21 -0.85
N GLU A 36 -7.58 11.26 -1.05
CA GLU A 36 -7.60 12.04 -2.30
C GLU A 36 -6.33 12.87 -2.51
N THR A 37 -5.50 13.03 -1.48
CA THR A 37 -4.23 13.76 -1.58
C THR A 37 -3.09 12.90 -2.14
N VAL A 38 -3.29 11.57 -2.17
CA VAL A 38 -2.34 10.62 -2.74
C VAL A 38 -2.53 10.56 -4.26
N LEU A 39 -1.43 10.69 -5.00
CA LEU A 39 -1.47 10.60 -6.46
C LEU A 39 -1.90 9.20 -6.90
N ARG A 40 -2.70 9.14 -7.96
CA ARG A 40 -3.13 7.88 -8.56
C ARG A 40 -1.95 7.04 -9.01
N GLY A 41 -2.02 5.73 -8.78
CA GLY A 41 -0.96 4.76 -9.06
C GLY A 41 0.19 4.80 -8.05
N THR A 42 0.04 5.51 -6.93
CA THR A 42 1.03 5.54 -5.85
C THR A 42 0.38 5.13 -4.53
N ALA A 43 1.21 4.67 -3.60
CA ALA A 43 0.80 4.31 -2.25
C ALA A 43 1.60 5.13 -1.25
N PHE A 44 0.93 5.68 -0.24
CA PHE A 44 1.57 6.34 0.88
C PHE A 44 1.42 5.50 2.14
N VAL A 45 2.52 5.31 2.87
CA VAL A 45 2.52 4.62 4.16
C VAL A 45 3.42 5.38 5.12
N PRO A 46 2.90 5.84 6.27
CA PRO A 46 3.76 6.40 7.31
C PRO A 46 4.69 5.31 7.85
N PHE A 47 5.97 5.64 7.99
CA PHE A 47 6.95 4.75 8.63
C PHE A 47 6.98 5.00 10.16
N ASN A 48 7.54 4.03 10.90
CA ASN A 48 7.69 4.12 12.37
C ASN A 48 6.36 4.32 13.14
N ASN A 49 5.28 3.71 12.64
CA ASN A 49 3.98 3.71 13.29
C ASN A 49 3.64 2.27 13.77
N PRO A 50 2.86 2.09 14.86
CA PRO A 50 2.41 0.76 15.26
C PRO A 50 1.65 0.06 14.12
N GLY A 51 1.87 -1.25 13.98
CA GLY A 51 1.21 -2.07 12.96
C GLY A 51 2.19 -2.71 11.98
N PRO A 52 1.75 -2.99 10.74
CA PRO A 52 2.55 -3.70 9.76
C PRO A 52 3.81 -2.91 9.36
N ASN A 53 4.94 -3.60 9.26
CA ASN A 53 6.22 -2.97 8.97
C ASN A 53 6.40 -2.76 7.46
N VAL A 54 6.24 -1.51 7.00
CA VAL A 54 6.51 -1.13 5.59
C VAL A 54 7.98 -1.36 5.18
N GLY A 55 8.91 -1.38 6.14
CA GLY A 55 10.33 -1.63 5.89
C GLY A 55 10.61 -2.97 5.23
N GLU A 56 9.70 -3.94 5.34
CA GLU A 56 9.83 -5.23 4.66
C GLU A 56 9.69 -5.11 3.14
N LEU A 57 9.00 -4.08 2.64
CA LEU A 57 8.77 -3.82 1.22
C LEU A 57 9.83 -2.90 0.59
N ILE A 58 10.62 -2.19 1.42
CA ILE A 58 11.55 -1.15 0.95
C ILE A 58 12.90 -1.78 0.61
N ASP A 59 13.29 -1.72 -0.67
CA ASP A 59 14.67 -1.76 -1.12
C ASP A 59 15.26 -0.34 -1.02
N CYS A 60 16.30 -0.19 -0.19
CA CYS A 60 16.96 1.08 0.06
C CYS A 60 17.90 1.53 -1.07
N PHE A 61 18.22 0.64 -2.02
CA PHE A 61 19.01 0.97 -3.19
C PHE A 61 18.13 1.36 -4.40
N ALA A 62 16.83 1.08 -4.33
CA ALA A 62 15.88 1.43 -5.38
C ALA A 62 15.35 2.86 -5.18
N ALA A 63 15.35 3.67 -6.25
CA ALA A 63 14.74 5.00 -6.23
C ALA A 63 13.21 4.95 -6.07
N VAL A 64 12.60 3.86 -6.53
CA VAL A 64 11.15 3.58 -6.45
C VAL A 64 10.97 2.11 -6.08
N ASN A 65 10.03 1.84 -5.18
CA ASN A 65 9.66 0.49 -4.79
C ASN A 65 8.31 0.14 -5.43
N ASP A 66 8.35 -0.69 -6.48
CA ASP A 66 7.15 -1.18 -7.12
C ASP A 66 6.45 -2.21 -6.23
N VAL A 67 5.15 -2.04 -6.06
CA VAL A 67 4.29 -2.93 -5.28
C VAL A 67 3.04 -3.27 -6.06
N ARG A 68 2.54 -4.49 -5.87
CA ARG A 68 1.24 -4.93 -6.35
C ARG A 68 0.27 -4.99 -5.18
N ILE A 69 -0.93 -4.46 -5.36
CA ILE A 69 -1.96 -4.44 -4.32
C ILE A 69 -3.10 -5.35 -4.77
N GLU A 70 -3.49 -6.26 -3.90
CA GLU A 70 -4.54 -7.24 -4.14
C GLU A 70 -5.50 -7.28 -2.95
N ASN A 71 -6.76 -7.57 -3.25
CA ASN A 71 -7.73 -7.95 -2.23
C ASN A 71 -7.31 -9.26 -1.54
N LEU A 72 -7.78 -9.44 -0.29
CA LEU A 72 -7.50 -10.64 0.48
C LEU A 72 -8.08 -11.90 -0.14
#